data_AF-A0AAJ0UL04-F1
#
_entry.id   AF-A0AAJ0UL04-F1
#
_cell.length_a   1.000
_cell.length_b   1.000
_cell.length_c   1.000
_cell.angle_alpha   90.00
_cell.angle_beta   90.00
_cell.angle_gamma   90.00
#
_symmetry.space_group_name_H-M   'P 1'
#
loop_
_entity.id
_entity.type
_entity.pdbx_description
1 polymer ?
#
loop_
_entity_poly.entity_id
_entity_poly.type
_entity_poly.pdbx_seq_one_letter_code
_entity_poly.pdbx_strand_id
1 'polypeptide(L)'
;MPKTRRPDTNLKLRSETEKWLSKLEEKMQGAELVKGWLESRVLQNAMDNVNAYVRDCRHFLEKRDYFNAFEAIIYAYGIWETLERMNLLTKK
;
A
#
# COMPACT_ATOMS: atom_id res chain seq x y z
N MET A 1 7.91 -26.04 -16.32
CA MET A 1 6.71 -26.12 -15.44
C MET A 1 6.77 -24.96 -14.46
N PRO A 2 5.70 -24.17 -14.27
CA PRO A 2 5.69 -23.14 -13.25
C PRO A 2 5.75 -23.84 -11.88
N LYS A 3 6.69 -23.43 -11.03
CA LYS A 3 6.81 -23.93 -9.66
C LYS A 3 5.58 -23.44 -8.88
N THR A 4 4.57 -24.27 -8.74
CA THR A 4 3.44 -23.97 -7.86
C THR A 4 3.98 -23.84 -6.43
N ARG A 5 3.86 -22.65 -5.84
CA ARG A 5 4.30 -22.39 -4.46
C ARG A 5 3.49 -23.25 -3.50
N ARG A 6 4.12 -23.66 -2.39
CA ARG A 6 3.46 -24.51 -1.39
C ARG A 6 2.18 -23.83 -0.86
N PRO A 7 1.08 -24.56 -0.65
CA PRO A 7 -0.21 -23.99 -0.24
C PRO A 7 -0.16 -23.12 1.02
N ASP A 8 0.72 -23.46 1.97
CA ASP A 8 0.94 -22.73 3.22
C ASP A 8 1.50 -21.32 3.00
N THR A 9 2.35 -21.15 1.98
CA THR A 9 2.93 -19.86 1.62
C THR A 9 1.88 -18.91 1.05
N ASN A 10 0.99 -19.42 0.20
CA ASN A 10 -0.09 -18.62 -0.39
C ASN A 10 -1.10 -18.16 0.67
N LEU A 11 -1.46 -19.03 1.62
CA LEU A 11 -2.34 -18.67 2.73
C LEU A 11 -1.72 -17.58 3.61
N LYS A 12 -0.43 -17.69 3.93
CA LYS A 12 0.30 -16.68 4.70
C LYS A 12 0.39 -15.34 3.95
N LEU A 13 0.73 -15.36 2.66
CA LEU A 13 0.80 -14.15 1.84
C LEU A 13 -0.55 -13.46 1.76
N ARG A 14 -1.64 -14.21 1.52
CA ARG A 14 -2.99 -13.66 1.51
C ARG A 14 -3.34 -12.99 2.84
N SER A 15 -3.16 -13.70 3.95
CA SER A 15 -3.50 -13.20 5.29
C SER A 15 -2.71 -11.95 5.67
N GLU A 16 -1.40 -11.93 5.41
CA GLU A 16 -0.61 -10.73 5.68
C GLU A 16 -0.98 -9.59 4.73
N THR A 17 -1.25 -9.87 3.45
CA THR A 17 -1.68 -8.83 2.49
C THR A 17 -2.99 -8.17 2.93
N GLU A 18 -4.03 -8.96 3.27
CA GLU A 18 -5.32 -8.46 3.72
C GLU A 18 -5.18 -7.61 5.00
N LYS A 19 -4.35 -8.07 5.96
CA LYS A 19 -4.04 -7.34 7.19
C LYS A 19 -3.37 -5.99 6.93
N TRP A 20 -2.35 -5.94 6.07
CA TRP A 20 -1.65 -4.70 5.77
C TRP A 20 -2.49 -3.76 4.90
N LEU A 21 -3.32 -4.29 4.01
CA LEU A 21 -4.29 -3.50 3.25
C LEU A 21 -5.28 -2.79 4.18
N SER A 22 -5.93 -3.53 5.09
CA SER A 22 -6.86 -2.95 6.07
C SER A 22 -6.21 -1.83 6.89
N LYS A 23 -5.01 -2.09 7.42
CA LYS A 23 -4.29 -1.09 8.21
C LYS A 23 -3.94 0.16 7.40
N LEU A 24 -3.54 0.02 6.14
CA LEU A 24 -3.23 1.18 5.31
C LEU A 24 -4.48 1.99 5.03
N GLU A 25 -5.59 1.32 4.67
CA GLU A 25 -6.88 1.96 4.44
C GLU A 25 -7.35 2.73 5.67
N GLU A 26 -7.23 2.15 6.87
CA GLU A 26 -7.51 2.83 8.15
C GLU A 26 -6.62 4.07 8.33
N LYS A 27 -5.32 3.98 8.05
CA LYS A 27 -4.41 5.14 8.16
C LYS A 27 -4.73 6.24 7.14
N MET A 28 -5.21 5.87 5.96
CA MET A 28 -5.58 6.79 4.89
C MET A 28 -6.89 7.54 5.19
N GLN A 29 -7.77 6.98 6.03
CA GLN A 29 -9.01 7.65 6.41
C GLN A 29 -8.72 8.95 7.17
N GLY A 30 -9.25 10.07 6.65
CA GLY A 30 -9.10 11.39 7.27
C GLY A 30 -7.70 11.99 7.19
N ALA A 31 -6.80 11.37 6.43
CA ALA A 31 -5.46 11.89 6.21
C ALA A 31 -5.44 12.93 5.08
N GLU A 32 -4.76 14.04 5.31
CA GLU A 32 -4.61 15.12 4.33
C GLU A 32 -3.14 15.44 4.12
N LEU A 33 -2.77 15.82 2.88
CA LEU A 33 -1.44 16.29 2.57
C LEU A 33 -1.20 17.67 3.22
N VAL A 34 -0.10 17.79 3.94
CA VAL A 34 0.31 19.07 4.53
C VAL A 34 1.10 19.84 3.48
N LYS A 35 0.69 21.09 3.20
CA LYS A 35 1.52 22.01 2.43
C LYS A 35 2.77 22.33 3.24
N GLY A 36 3.91 21.86 2.76
CA GLY A 36 5.19 21.98 3.46
C GLY A 36 6.30 22.47 2.55
N TRP A 37 7.52 22.13 2.94
CA TRP A 37 8.75 22.44 2.20
C TRP A 37 8.91 21.65 0.90
N LEU A 38 8.14 20.56 0.73
CA LEU A 38 8.15 19.75 -0.48
C LEU A 38 7.14 20.28 -1.50
N GLU A 39 7.53 20.26 -2.77
CA GLU A 39 6.71 20.75 -3.88
C GLU A 39 5.40 19.95 -3.97
N SER A 40 4.28 20.66 -4.20
CA SER A 40 2.93 20.09 -4.09
C SER A 40 2.65 18.99 -5.11
N ARG A 41 3.19 19.10 -6.34
CA ARG A 41 3.05 18.05 -7.36
C ARG A 41 3.86 16.81 -6.99
N VAL A 42 5.03 16.94 -6.35
CA VAL A 42 5.79 15.78 -5.83
C VAL A 42 4.97 15.04 -4.76
N LEU A 43 4.36 15.77 -3.81
CA LEU A 43 3.47 15.19 -2.80
C LEU A 43 2.25 14.51 -3.41
N GLN A 44 1.61 15.16 -4.39
CA GLN A 44 0.47 14.60 -5.08
C GLN A 44 0.85 13.30 -5.81
N ASN A 45 1.97 13.28 -6.53
CA ASN A 45 2.45 12.08 -7.21
C ASN A 45 2.72 10.93 -6.21
N ALA A 46 3.27 11.22 -5.03
CA ALA A 46 3.47 10.21 -4.00
C ALA A 46 2.14 9.63 -3.50
N MET A 47 1.13 10.47 -3.28
CA MET A 47 -0.21 10.04 -2.90
C MET A 47 -0.91 9.26 -4.02
N ASP A 48 -0.75 9.68 -5.27
CA ASP A 48 -1.29 8.98 -6.44
C ASP A 48 -0.67 7.58 -6.57
N ASN A 49 0.63 7.46 -6.29
CA ASN A 49 1.31 6.16 -6.23
C ASN A 49 0.75 5.27 -5.11
N VAL A 50 0.57 5.79 -3.89
CA VAL A 50 -0.08 5.01 -2.80
C VAL A 50 -1.43 4.47 -3.26
N ASN A 51 -2.27 5.32 -3.83
CA ASN A 51 -3.59 4.94 -4.34
C ASN A 51 -3.51 3.91 -5.49
N ALA A 52 -2.54 4.06 -6.39
CA ALA A 52 -2.31 3.11 -7.47
C ALA A 52 -1.93 1.72 -6.93
N TYR A 53 -0.96 1.64 -6.02
CA TYR A 53 -0.54 0.36 -5.44
C TYR A 53 -1.61 -0.29 -4.55
N VAL A 54 -2.46 0.50 -3.87
CA VAL A 54 -3.64 -0.05 -3.17
C VAL A 54 -4.63 -0.67 -4.15
N ARG A 55 -4.90 -0.02 -5.30
CA ARG A 55 -5.75 -0.60 -6.35
C ARG A 55 -5.13 -1.87 -6.95
N ASP A 56 -3.83 -1.86 -7.22
CA ASP A 56 -3.11 -3.02 -7.74
C ASP A 56 -3.13 -4.17 -6.74
N CYS A 57 -2.93 -3.90 -5.44
CA CYS A 57 -3.06 -4.90 -4.39
C CYS A 57 -4.43 -5.59 -4.43
N ARG A 58 -5.53 -4.82 -4.50
CA ARG A 58 -6.88 -5.38 -4.59
C ARG A 58 -7.07 -6.21 -5.86
N HIS A 59 -6.58 -5.70 -7.00
CA HIS A 59 -6.62 -6.41 -8.27
C HIS A 59 -5.89 -7.76 -8.23
N PHE A 60 -4.71 -7.80 -7.62
CA PHE A 60 -3.93 -9.04 -7.48
C PHE A 60 -4.56 -10.00 -6.47
N LEU A 61 -5.15 -9.51 -5.38
CA LEU A 61 -5.93 -10.34 -4.45
C LEU A 61 -7.10 -11.03 -5.14
N GLU A 62 -7.88 -10.31 -5.95
CA GLU A 62 -9.00 -10.86 -6.73
C GLU A 62 -8.54 -11.97 -7.68
N LYS A 63 -7.37 -11.78 -8.32
CA LYS A 63 -6.74 -12.76 -9.21
C LYS A 63 -6.02 -13.90 -8.49
N ARG A 64 -6.01 -13.90 -7.15
CA ARG A 64 -5.24 -14.84 -6.30
C ARG A 64 -3.74 -14.82 -6.57
N ASP A 65 -3.22 -13.70 -7.08
CA ASP A 65 -1.79 -13.46 -7.28
C ASP A 65 -1.19 -12.86 -6.01
N TYR A 66 -1.05 -13.69 -4.98
CA TYR A 66 -0.70 -13.21 -3.64
C TYR A 66 0.72 -12.67 -3.50
N PHE A 67 1.63 -13.00 -4.42
CA PHE A 67 2.98 -12.45 -4.40
C PHE A 67 2.96 -10.99 -4.83
N ASN A 68 2.35 -10.71 -5.98
CA ASN A 68 2.23 -9.35 -6.50
C ASN A 68 1.30 -8.49 -5.62
N ALA A 69 0.27 -9.11 -5.02
CA ALA A 69 -0.58 -8.42 -4.04
C ALA A 69 0.22 -7.98 -2.80
N PHE A 70 1.05 -8.88 -2.25
CA PHE A 70 1.91 -8.57 -1.11
C PHE A 70 2.95 -7.50 -1.45
N GLU A 71 3.60 -7.60 -2.61
CA GLU A 71 4.56 -6.59 -3.06
C GLU A 71 3.91 -5.20 -3.19
N ALA A 72 2.75 -5.13 -3.83
CA ALA A 72 2.03 -3.87 -4.03
C ALA A 72 1.66 -3.20 -2.70
N ILE A 73 1.12 -3.95 -1.73
CA ILE A 73 0.75 -3.36 -0.45
C ILE A 73 1.97 -2.89 0.36
N ILE A 74 3.07 -3.65 0.35
CA ILE A 74 4.29 -3.25 1.05
C ILE A 74 4.88 -1.97 0.44
N TYR A 75 4.86 -1.84 -0.90
CA TYR A 75 5.32 -0.63 -1.58
C TYR A 75 4.45 0.59 -1.22
N ALA A 76 3.12 0.45 -1.24
CA ALA A 76 2.19 1.49 -0.82
C ALA A 76 2.46 1.93 0.63
N TYR A 77 2.65 0.96 1.52
CA TYR A 77 2.93 1.22 2.94
C TYR A 77 4.25 1.96 3.14
N GLY A 78 5.30 1.60 2.37
CA GLY A 78 6.60 2.26 2.44
C GLY A 78 6.54 3.74 2.06
N ILE A 79 5.78 4.08 1.01
CA ILE A 79 5.55 5.49 0.65
C ILE A 79 4.79 6.19 1.77
N TRP A 80 3.70 5.58 2.26
CA TRP A 80 2.87 6.16 3.32
C TRP A 80 3.66 6.49 4.59
N GLU A 81 4.41 5.52 5.11
CA GLU A 81 5.25 5.69 6.31
C GLU A 81 6.31 6.78 6.11
N THR A 82 6.85 6.90 4.89
CA THR A 82 7.82 7.95 4.57
C THR A 82 7.16 9.32 4.67
N LEU A 83 5.98 9.50 4.07
CA LEU A 83 5.22 10.75 4.14
C LEU A 83 4.84 11.11 5.60
N GLU A 84 4.40 10.12 6.38
CA GLU A 84 4.04 10.32 7.81
C GLU A 84 5.26 10.75 8.63
N ARG A 85 6.41 10.08 8.47
CA ARG A 85 7.65 10.39 9.20
C ARG A 85 8.26 11.73 8.83
N MET A 86 8.00 12.20 7.61
CA MET A 86 8.43 13.52 7.15
C MET A 86 7.45 14.64 7.56
N ASN A 87 6.40 14.31 8.33
CA ASN A 87 5.33 15.23 8.73
C ASN A 87 4.62 15.87 7.52
N LEU A 88 4.48 15.12 6.42
CA LEU A 88 3.81 15.56 5.19
C LEU A 88 2.32 15.14 5.16
N LEU A 89 1.85 14.47 6.21
CA LEU A 89 0.47 14.05 6.41
C LEU A 89 -0.05 14.59 7.75
N THR A 90 -1.31 15.00 7.78
CA THR A 90 -2.06 15.32 9.01
C THR A 90 -3.22 14.35 9.17
N LYS A 91 -3.58 14.03 10.42
CA LYS A 91 -4.82 13.30 10.75
C LYS A 91 -5.84 14.31 11.25
N LYS A 92 -7.06 14.28 10.70
CA LYS A 92 -8.21 14.98 11.29
C LYS A 92 -8.64 14.33 12.59
#